data_AF-A0A7S2N8X9-F1
#
_entry.id   AF-A0A7S2N8X9-F1
#
_cell.length_a   1.000
_cell.length_b   1.000
_cell.length_c   1.000
_cell.angle_alpha   90.00
_cell.angle_beta   90.00
_cell.angle_gamma   90.00
#
_symmetry.space_group_name_H-M   'P 1'
#
loop_
_entity.id
_entity.type
_entity.pdbx_description
1 polymer ?
#
loop_
_entity_poly.entity_id
_entity_poly.type
_entity_poly.pdbx_seq_one_letter_code
_entity_poly.pdbx_strand_id
1 'polypeptide(L)'
;SPLLSRAIQNDAVADLSIIYLHNVDCIGHRDGFGPHVPSYLEAIAATMERHVARLFAAVETRQAAASETEEWMVLLTTDHGGSARGSMARPVATAFDDLRDGAFGQLECEGVHGLRAQPTHTTTCLLIKVPPHIDAGG
;
A
#
# COMPACT_ATOMS: atom_id res chain seq x y z
N SER A 1 4.78 -12.11 2.34
CA SER A 1 5.25 -13.27 3.13
C SER A 1 5.37 -14.50 2.22
N PRO A 2 6.30 -15.45 2.46
CA PRO A 2 6.38 -16.71 1.69
C PRO A 2 5.07 -17.51 1.66
N LEU A 3 4.29 -17.47 2.75
CA LEU A 3 2.98 -18.13 2.82
C LEU A 3 1.98 -17.55 1.82
N LEU A 4 2.01 -16.24 1.62
CA LEU A 4 1.11 -15.54 0.71
C LEU A 4 1.43 -15.83 -0.77
N SER A 5 2.70 -15.81 -1.14
CA SER A 5 3.14 -16.20 -2.49
C SER A 5 2.76 -17.66 -2.80
N ARG A 6 2.88 -18.56 -1.81
CA ARG A 6 2.48 -19.97 -1.97
C ARG A 6 0.97 -20.14 -2.09
N ALA A 7 0.18 -19.31 -1.41
CA ALA A 7 -1.27 -19.33 -1.53
C ALA A 7 -1.73 -18.99 -2.95
N ILE A 8 -1.10 -17.99 -3.59
CA ILE A 8 -1.36 -17.65 -5.00
C ILE A 8 -1.03 -18.84 -5.91
N GLN A 9 0.11 -19.50 -5.69
CA GLN A 9 0.59 -20.59 -6.54
C GLN A 9 -0.23 -21.89 -6.48
N ASN A 10 -1.02 -22.11 -5.43
CA ASN A 10 -1.75 -23.37 -5.26
C ASN A 10 -3.08 -23.36 -6.03
N ASP A 11 -3.36 -24.46 -6.74
CA ASP A 11 -4.46 -24.62 -7.71
C ASP A 11 -5.88 -24.76 -7.10
N ALA A 12 -6.08 -24.36 -5.84
CA ALA A 12 -7.37 -24.41 -5.14
C ALA A 12 -8.17 -23.08 -5.30
N VAL A 13 -8.08 -22.54 -6.52
CA VAL A 13 -8.31 -21.18 -7.06
C VAL A 13 -9.29 -20.28 -6.30
N ALA A 14 -8.77 -19.14 -5.83
CA ALA A 14 -9.58 -17.96 -5.53
C ALA A 14 -9.57 -17.03 -6.75
N ASP A 15 -10.74 -16.72 -7.32
CA ASP A 15 -10.89 -15.77 -8.43
C ASP A 15 -10.46 -14.34 -8.06
N LEU A 16 -10.41 -14.05 -6.76
CA LEU A 16 -10.01 -12.77 -6.20
C LEU A 16 -9.13 -12.99 -4.97
N SER A 17 -7.94 -12.37 -5.00
CA SER A 17 -7.06 -12.29 -3.84
C SER A 17 -6.90 -10.83 -3.42
N ILE A 18 -7.24 -10.52 -2.18
CA ILE A 18 -7.03 -9.19 -1.58
C ILE A 18 -5.89 -9.28 -0.58
N ILE A 19 -4.89 -8.42 -0.76
CA ILE A 19 -3.66 -8.41 0.05
C ILE A 19 -3.49 -7.03 0.66
N TYR A 20 -3.35 -7.00 1.99
CA TYR A 20 -3.05 -5.79 2.76
C TYR A 20 -1.61 -5.82 3.28
N LEU A 21 -0.89 -4.70 3.13
CA LEU A 21 0.50 -4.54 3.56
C LEU A 21 0.60 -3.35 4.51
N HIS A 22 0.68 -3.62 5.82
CA HIS A 22 0.59 -2.60 6.87
C HIS A 22 1.89 -1.80 7.11
N ASN A 23 3.06 -2.39 6.79
CA ASN A 23 4.34 -1.90 7.33
C ASN A 23 4.69 -0.44 6.98
N VAL A 24 4.35 0.00 5.76
CA VAL A 24 4.63 1.39 5.33
C VAL A 24 3.87 2.40 6.20
N ASP A 25 2.62 2.08 6.53
CA ASP A 25 1.79 2.90 7.40
C ASP A 25 2.31 2.91 8.85
N CYS A 26 2.70 1.73 9.39
CA CYS A 26 3.33 1.66 10.72
C CYS A 26 4.53 2.60 10.83
N ILE A 27 5.42 2.56 9.84
CA ILE A 27 6.64 3.38 9.82
C ILE A 27 6.28 4.85 9.61
N GLY A 28 5.30 5.13 8.75
CA GLY A 28 4.78 6.48 8.53
C GLY A 28 4.26 7.11 9.81
N HIS A 29 3.48 6.39 10.62
CA HIS A 29 3.06 6.86 11.93
C HIS A 29 4.20 7.07 12.91
N ARG A 30 5.18 6.15 12.93
CA ARG A 30 6.28 6.19 13.89
C ARG A 30 7.25 7.34 13.63
N ASP A 31 7.63 7.55 12.37
CA ASP A 31 8.75 8.44 12.01
C ASP A 31 8.34 9.61 11.10
N GLY A 32 7.09 9.61 10.59
CA GLY A 32 6.59 10.59 9.63
C GLY A 32 6.38 10.03 8.22
N PHE A 33 5.41 10.61 7.51
CA PHE A 33 5.18 10.31 6.09
C PHE A 33 5.87 11.35 5.20
N GLY A 34 6.52 10.89 4.13
CA GLY A 34 6.99 11.75 3.05
C GLY A 34 8.39 11.42 2.53
N PRO A 35 8.79 11.98 1.38
CA PRO A 35 10.08 11.68 0.75
C PRO A 35 11.29 12.23 1.52
N HIS A 36 11.05 13.08 2.52
CA HIS A 36 12.07 13.63 3.40
C HIS A 36 12.32 12.76 4.64
N VAL A 37 11.55 11.68 4.84
CA VAL A 37 11.69 10.74 5.95
C VAL A 37 12.39 9.46 5.45
N PRO A 38 13.70 9.26 5.76
CA PRO A 38 14.45 8.13 5.21
C PRO A 38 13.86 6.76 5.54
N SER A 39 13.42 6.56 6.80
CA SER A 39 12.83 5.28 7.23
C SER A 39 11.52 4.96 6.50
N TYR A 40 10.73 5.98 6.14
CA TYR A 40 9.52 5.81 5.34
C TYR A 40 9.85 5.35 3.91
N LEU A 41 10.85 5.95 3.26
CA LEU A 41 11.32 5.52 1.95
C LEU A 41 11.91 4.11 1.97
N GLU A 42 12.70 3.79 2.99
CA GLU A 42 13.23 2.43 3.20
C GLU A 42 12.10 1.42 3.38
N ALA A 43 11.04 1.77 4.12
CA ALA A 43 9.87 0.90 4.32
C ALA A 43 9.10 0.64 3.02
N ILE A 44 8.99 1.65 2.14
CA ILE A 44 8.40 1.50 0.80
C ILE A 44 9.27 0.55 -0.04
N ALA A 45 10.57 0.83 -0.18
CA ALA A 45 11.49 0.01 -0.98
C ALA A 45 11.49 -1.45 -0.51
N ALA A 46 11.60 -1.64 0.80
CA ALA A 46 11.50 -2.94 1.45
C ALA A 46 10.19 -3.69 1.13
N THR A 47 9.06 -2.98 1.11
CA THR A 47 7.75 -3.56 0.80
C THR A 47 7.68 -3.98 -0.66
N MET A 48 8.19 -3.15 -1.57
CA MET A 48 8.26 -3.47 -3.00
C MET A 48 9.12 -4.71 -3.26
N GLU A 49 10.34 -4.74 -2.70
CA GLU A 49 11.30 -5.83 -2.92
C GLU A 49 10.88 -7.14 -2.26
N ARG A 50 10.42 -7.10 -1.00
CA ARG A 50 10.16 -8.32 -0.22
C ARG A 50 8.75 -8.87 -0.37
N HIS A 51 7.80 -8.07 -0.84
CA HIS A 51 6.40 -8.46 -0.94
C HIS A 51 5.89 -8.35 -2.36
N VAL A 52 5.85 -7.16 -2.95
CA VAL A 52 5.23 -6.95 -4.27
C VAL A 52 5.93 -7.76 -5.36
N ALA A 53 7.27 -7.70 -5.44
CA ALA A 53 8.03 -8.48 -6.41
C ALA A 53 7.79 -10.00 -6.28
N ARG A 54 7.67 -10.50 -5.05
CA ARG A 54 7.39 -11.93 -4.80
C ARG A 54 5.97 -12.33 -5.17
N LEU A 55 5.01 -11.41 -5.10
CA LEU A 55 3.64 -11.67 -5.55
C LEU A 55 3.57 -11.72 -7.08
N PHE A 56 4.24 -10.79 -7.76
CA PHE A 56 4.35 -10.85 -9.22
C PHE A 56 5.04 -12.12 -9.70
N ALA A 57 6.17 -12.50 -9.09
CA ALA A 57 6.84 -13.76 -9.42
C ALA A 57 5.96 -14.99 -9.17
N ALA A 58 5.13 -14.96 -8.12
CA ALA A 58 4.18 -16.04 -7.82
C ALA A 58 3.08 -16.16 -8.88
N VAL A 59 2.51 -15.03 -9.32
CA VAL A 59 1.55 -14.95 -10.42
C VAL A 59 2.19 -15.48 -11.71
N GLU A 60 3.38 -15.01 -12.06
CA GLU A 60 4.08 -15.45 -13.28
C GLU A 60 4.41 -16.94 -13.26
N THR A 61 4.83 -17.48 -12.10
CA THR A 61 5.09 -18.91 -11.92
C THR A 61 3.81 -19.73 -12.13
N ARG A 62 2.68 -19.26 -11.60
CA ARG A 62 1.39 -19.94 -11.74
C ARG A 62 0.93 -19.94 -13.19
N GLN A 63 0.97 -18.79 -13.86
CA GLN A 63 0.61 -18.67 -15.28
C GLN A 63 1.46 -19.61 -16.15
N ALA A 64 2.76 -19.76 -15.83
CA ALA A 64 3.65 -20.67 -16.56
C ALA A 64 3.38 -22.16 -16.30
N ALA A 65 2.77 -22.50 -15.16
CA ALA A 65 2.45 -23.87 -14.78
C ALA A 65 1.03 -24.30 -15.17
N ALA A 66 0.15 -23.36 -15.52
CA ALA A 66 -1.24 -23.63 -15.85
C ALA A 66 -1.37 -24.43 -17.15
N SER A 67 -2.26 -25.43 -17.15
CA SER A 67 -2.57 -26.23 -18.35
C SER A 67 -3.43 -25.48 -19.37
N GLU A 68 -4.17 -24.47 -18.90
CA GLU A 68 -4.99 -23.56 -19.70
C GLU A 68 -4.46 -22.13 -19.54
N THR A 69 -4.81 -21.25 -20.47
CA THR A 69 -4.43 -19.83 -20.39
C THR A 69 -5.06 -19.19 -19.15
N GLU A 70 -4.23 -18.80 -18.18
CA GLU A 70 -4.66 -18.11 -16.96
C GLU A 70 -4.18 -16.65 -16.95
N GLU A 71 -5.10 -15.71 -16.73
CA GLU A 71 -4.87 -14.29 -16.95
C GLU A 71 -5.14 -13.48 -15.70
N TRP A 72 -4.16 -12.66 -15.33
CA TRP A 72 -4.17 -11.90 -14.08
C TRP A 72 -4.23 -10.41 -14.36
N MET A 73 -5.27 -9.77 -13.83
CA MET A 73 -5.28 -8.33 -13.62
C MET A 73 -4.79 -8.05 -12.20
N VAL A 74 -3.73 -7.26 -12.06
CA VAL A 74 -3.19 -6.90 -10.75
C VAL A 74 -3.40 -5.41 -10.50
N LEU A 75 -4.08 -5.09 -9.39
CA LEU A 75 -4.28 -3.74 -8.90
C LEU A 75 -3.42 -3.55 -7.65
N LEU A 76 -2.56 -2.54 -7.68
CA LEU A 76 -1.81 -2.08 -6.51
C LEU A 76 -2.27 -0.66 -6.19
N THR A 77 -2.83 -0.48 -5.01
CA THR A 77 -3.36 0.82 -4.57
C THR A 77 -2.99 1.12 -3.13
N THR A 78 -3.10 2.39 -2.76
CA THR A 78 -3.13 2.83 -1.37
C THR A 78 -4.52 3.37 -1.03
N ASP A 79 -4.87 3.34 0.24
CA ASP A 79 -6.10 3.90 0.80
C ASP A 79 -5.93 5.37 1.20
N HIS A 80 -4.73 5.76 1.61
CA HIS A 80 -4.39 7.15 1.91
C HIS A 80 -2.91 7.47 1.65
N GLY A 81 -2.61 8.77 1.75
CA GLY A 81 -1.25 9.26 2.00
C GLY A 81 -1.13 9.77 3.44
N GLY A 82 -0.16 10.63 3.71
CA GLY A 82 0.02 11.21 5.04
C GLY A 82 1.03 12.34 5.02
N SER A 83 1.35 12.87 6.20
CA SER A 83 2.39 13.89 6.35
C SER A 83 3.10 13.76 7.70
N ALA A 84 4.39 14.11 7.72
CA ALA A 84 5.14 14.23 8.96
C ALA A 84 4.69 15.48 9.75
N ARG A 85 4.44 15.33 11.05
CA ARG A 85 4.03 16.44 11.94
C ARG A 85 5.05 17.58 11.94
N GLY A 86 6.34 17.26 11.92
CA GLY A 86 7.42 18.25 11.85
C GLY A 86 7.38 19.14 10.60
N SER A 87 6.65 18.73 9.55
CA SER A 87 6.46 19.50 8.32
C SER A 87 5.18 20.35 8.31
N MET A 88 4.33 20.24 9.34
CA MET A 88 3.05 20.94 9.42
C MET A 88 3.16 22.29 10.12
N ALA A 89 2.31 23.24 9.70
CA ALA A 89 2.05 24.42 10.51
C ALA A 89 1.40 24.00 11.84
N ARG A 90 1.83 24.60 12.96
CA ARG A 90 1.36 24.27 14.31
C ARG A 90 -0.18 24.19 14.45
N PRO A 91 -1.00 25.08 13.86
CA PRO A 91 -2.45 24.97 13.93
C PRO A 91 -3.01 23.72 13.24
N VAL A 92 -2.36 23.25 12.16
CA VAL A 92 -2.75 22.02 11.44
C VAL A 92 -2.38 20.79 12.26
N ALA A 93 -1.20 20.78 12.88
CA ALA A 93 -0.79 19.70 13.78
C ALA A 93 -1.74 19.59 14.99
N THR A 94 -2.14 20.72 15.59
CA THR A 94 -3.11 20.74 16.70
C THR A 94 -4.50 20.26 16.26
N ALA A 95 -4.93 20.55 15.03
CA ALA A 95 -6.19 20.01 14.53
C ALA A 95 -6.20 18.47 14.50
N PHE A 96 -5.06 17.79 14.29
CA PHE A 96 -4.97 16.34 14.42
C PHE A 96 -5.10 15.84 15.86
N ASP A 97 -4.68 16.64 16.83
CA ASP A 97 -4.78 16.30 18.26
C ASP A 97 -6.24 16.39 18.74
N ASP A 98 -7.00 17.32 18.16
CA ASP A 98 -8.44 17.51 18.44
C ASP A 98 -9.34 16.52 17.68
N LEU A 99 -8.87 15.98 16.56
CA LEU A 99 -9.54 14.94 15.79
C LEU A 99 -9.39 13.58 16.50
N ARG A 100 -10.25 13.30 17.49
CA ARG A 100 -10.47 11.93 17.98
C ARG A 100 -11.28 11.15 16.94
N ASP A 101 -10.62 10.64 15.90
CA ASP A 101 -11.21 9.53 15.15
C ASP A 101 -11.02 8.22 15.96
N GLY A 102 -12.01 7.33 15.89
CA GLY A 102 -12.22 6.23 16.83
C GLY A 102 -11.01 5.29 17.03
N ALA A 103 -10.89 4.77 18.26
CA ALA A 103 -10.01 3.71 18.76
C ALA A 103 -8.48 3.91 18.71
N PHE A 104 -7.90 4.68 17.77
CA PHE A 104 -6.46 4.90 17.70
C PHE A 104 -6.16 6.39 17.47
N GLY A 105 -5.97 7.14 18.56
CA GLY A 105 -5.53 8.53 18.47
C GLY A 105 -4.13 8.62 17.88
N GLN A 106 -3.91 9.55 16.96
CA GLN A 106 -2.59 9.78 16.33
C GLN A 106 -1.75 10.83 17.08
N LEU A 107 -2.11 11.11 18.35
CA LEU A 107 -1.50 12.16 19.18
C LEU A 107 0.00 11.94 19.39
N GLU A 108 0.42 10.68 19.54
CA GLU A 108 1.81 10.28 19.79
C GLU A 108 2.57 9.88 18.52
N CYS A 109 1.94 10.03 17.35
CA CYS A 109 2.55 9.65 16.08
C CYS A 109 3.31 10.83 15.46
N GLU A 110 4.54 10.61 15.01
CA GLU A 110 5.32 11.61 14.25
C GLU A 110 4.76 11.82 12.85
N GLY A 111 4.02 10.86 12.31
CA GLY A 111 3.23 11.01 11.09
C GLY A 111 1.75 10.85 11.32
N VAL A 112 0.98 11.64 10.58
CA VAL A 112 -0.48 11.63 10.65
C VAL A 112 -1.11 11.52 9.25
N HIS A 113 -2.32 10.96 9.20
CA HIS A 113 -3.14 10.86 7.98
C HIS A 113 -4.62 11.15 8.27
N GLY A 114 -5.46 11.22 7.23
CA GLY A 114 -6.93 11.28 7.37
C GLY A 114 -7.61 12.66 7.23
N LEU A 115 -6.86 13.76 7.15
CA LEU A 115 -7.44 15.09 6.94
C LEU A 115 -7.79 15.32 5.46
N ARG A 116 -9.09 15.28 5.12
CA ARG A 116 -9.57 15.46 3.74
C ARG A 116 -9.19 16.79 3.08
N ALA A 117 -8.90 17.81 3.88
CA ALA A 117 -8.47 19.12 3.38
C ALA A 117 -7.00 19.13 2.92
N GLN A 118 -6.21 18.10 3.23
CA GLN A 118 -4.80 18.00 2.86
C GLN A 118 -4.64 17.08 1.65
N PRO A 119 -4.17 17.59 0.50
CA PRO A 119 -3.96 16.76 -0.69
C PRO A 119 -3.04 15.57 -0.44
N THR A 120 -2.00 15.74 0.38
CA THR A 120 -1.07 14.66 0.75
C THR A 120 -1.73 13.52 1.52
N HIS A 121 -2.91 13.73 2.11
CA HIS A 121 -3.65 12.73 2.88
C HIS A 121 -4.68 12.00 2.01
N THR A 122 -5.20 12.67 0.98
CA THR A 122 -6.20 12.12 0.06
C THR A 122 -5.61 11.58 -1.23
N THR A 123 -4.33 11.85 -1.51
CA THR A 123 -3.65 11.35 -2.69
C THR A 123 -3.38 9.86 -2.52
N THR A 124 -3.99 9.05 -3.39
CA THR A 124 -3.76 7.62 -3.50
C THR A 124 -3.04 7.32 -4.82
N CYS A 125 -2.26 6.24 -4.84
CA CYS A 125 -1.69 5.71 -6.07
C CYS A 125 -2.53 4.53 -6.54
N LEU A 126 -2.73 4.37 -7.85
CA LEU A 126 -3.29 3.16 -8.46
C LEU A 126 -2.39 2.75 -9.63
N LEU A 127 -1.79 1.57 -9.51
CA LEU A 127 -1.07 0.89 -10.58
C LEU A 127 -1.88 -0.32 -11.03
N ILE A 128 -2.09 -0.44 -12.34
CA ILE A 128 -2.80 -1.57 -12.94
C ILE A 128 -1.84 -2.30 -13.88
N LYS A 129 -1.63 -3.60 -13.65
CA LYS A 129 -1.04 -4.53 -14.62
C LYS A 129 -2.19 -5.24 -15.31
N VAL A 130 -2.37 -4.94 -16.60
CA VAL A 130 -3.43 -5.50 -17.45
C VAL A 130 -2.84 -6.66 -18.26
N PRO A 131 -3.56 -7.79 -18.42
CA PRO A 131 -3.08 -8.88 -19.26
C PRO A 131 -3.15 -8.51 -20.76
N PRO A 132 -2.33 -9.14 -21.62
CA PRO A 132 -2.01 -8.65 -22.97
C PRO A 132 -3.18 -8.58 -23.96
N HIS A 133 -4.33 -9.19 -23.66
CA HIS A 133 -5.51 -9.25 -24.52
C HIS A 133 -6.68 -8.40 -23.98
N ILE A 134 -6.52 -7.69 -22.86
CA ILE A 134 -7.48 -6.67 -22.40
C ILE A 134 -6.94 -5.30 -22.80
N ASP A 135 -7.65 -4.61 -23.69
CA ASP A 135 -7.38 -3.23 -24.03
C ASP A 135 -7.79 -2.34 -22.83
N ALA A 136 -6.84 -1.61 -22.25
CA ALA A 136 -7.10 -0.72 -21.11
C ALA A 136 -7.85 0.56 -21.51
N GLY A 137 -8.07 0.76 -22.81
CA GLY A 137 -8.87 1.83 -23.38
C GLY A 137 -10.17 1.27 -23.95
N GLY A 138 -11.31 1.71 -23.40
CA GLY A 138 -12.57 1.73 -24.14
C GLY A 138 -12.59 2.86 -25.14
#